data_AF-A0A077XU97-F1
#
_entry.id   AF-A0A077XU97-F1
#
_cell.length_a   1.000
_cell.length_b   1.000
_cell.length_c   1.000
_cell.angle_alpha   90.00
_cell.angle_beta   90.00
_cell.angle_gamma   90.00
#
_symmetry.space_group_name_H-M   'P 1'
#
loop_
_entity.id
_entity.type
_entity.pdbx_description
1 polymer ?
#
loop_
_entity_poly.entity_id
_entity_poly.type
_entity_poly.pdbx_seq_one_letter_code
_entity_poly.pdbx_strand_id
1 'polypeptide(L)'
;MNDRINFLDFGYRYRKESWGKGYATEAALACIAFYYKNLTHIPLHASTHVDNHGSRKVLEKVGFKITDTFKFTIWDIDCYWYERIEDTK
;
A
#
# COMPACT_ATOMS: atom_id res chain seq x y z
N MET A 1 5.03 0.94 -15.09
CA MET A 1 3.98 1.65 -14.32
C MET A 1 2.66 1.13 -14.86
N ASN A 2 1.61 0.97 -14.05
CA ASN A 2 0.36 0.36 -14.50
C ASN A 2 -0.59 1.37 -15.21
N ASP A 3 -0.05 2.44 -15.82
CA ASP A 3 -0.76 3.54 -16.50
C ASP A 3 -1.93 4.24 -15.75
N ARG A 4 -2.13 3.91 -14.48
CA ARG A 4 -3.09 4.54 -13.59
C ARG A 4 -2.61 5.95 -13.22
N ILE A 5 -3.54 6.88 -13.13
CA ILE A 5 -3.32 8.29 -12.76
C ILE A 5 -4.44 8.77 -11.82
N ASN A 6 -4.29 9.95 -11.21
CA ASN A 6 -5.28 10.57 -10.31
C ASN A 6 -5.59 9.76 -9.04
N PHE A 7 -4.56 9.29 -8.35
CA PHE A 7 -4.67 8.55 -7.09
C PHE A 7 -3.57 8.95 -6.10
N LEU A 8 -3.77 8.62 -4.83
CA LEU A 8 -2.74 8.72 -3.79
C LEU A 8 -1.98 7.40 -3.69
N ASP A 9 -0.65 7.46 -3.80
CA ASP A 9 0.21 6.31 -3.55
C ASP A 9 0.60 6.25 -2.06
N PHE A 10 0.28 5.14 -1.41
CA PHE A 10 0.62 4.88 -0.02
C PHE A 10 1.86 4.00 0.07
N GLY A 11 2.95 4.58 0.58
CA GLY A 11 4.22 3.91 0.77
C GLY A 11 4.88 4.27 2.10
N TYR A 12 5.78 3.41 2.55
CA TYR A 12 6.56 3.61 3.77
C TYR A 12 7.90 2.88 3.69
N ARG A 13 8.86 3.36 4.46
CA ARG A 13 10.18 2.73 4.59
C ARG A 13 10.72 2.93 6.00
N TYR A 14 11.26 1.87 6.57
CA TYR A 14 11.82 1.85 7.91
C TYR A 14 13.25 1.33 7.87
N ARG A 15 14.07 1.79 8.82
CA ARG A 15 15.39 1.19 9.07
C ARG A 15 15.21 -0.24 9.61
N LYS A 16 16.18 -1.12 9.33
CA LYS A 16 16.10 -2.56 9.65
C LYS A 16 15.90 -2.80 11.15
N GLU A 17 16.52 -1.96 11.99
CA GLU A 17 16.46 -2.04 13.46
C GLU A 17 15.05 -1.79 14.02
N SER A 18 14.17 -1.23 13.20
CA SER A 18 12.77 -0.93 13.53
C SER A 18 11.79 -2.00 13.03
N TRP A 19 12.27 -3.01 12.29
CA TRP A 19 11.40 -4.07 11.75
C TRP A 19 10.92 -5.01 12.84
N GLY A 20 9.77 -5.67 12.62
CA GLY A 20 9.19 -6.63 13.57
C GLY A 20 8.55 -6.03 14.83
N LYS A 21 8.61 -4.70 15.01
CA LYS A 21 8.10 -3.99 16.20
C LYS A 21 6.69 -3.41 16.05
N GLY A 22 6.04 -3.57 14.90
CA GLY A 22 4.68 -3.09 14.65
C GLY A 22 4.57 -1.63 14.17
N TYR A 23 5.65 -0.84 14.19
CA TYR A 23 5.62 0.58 13.82
C TYR A 23 5.06 0.87 12.43
N ALA A 24 5.33 0.00 11.45
CA ALA A 24 4.79 0.16 10.11
C ALA A 24 3.27 0.07 10.08
N THR A 25 2.69 -0.86 10.85
CA THR A 25 1.23 -1.01 10.95
C THR A 25 0.62 0.16 11.71
N GLU A 26 1.23 0.59 12.82
CA GLU A 26 0.76 1.74 13.61
C GLU A 26 0.71 3.03 12.77
N ALA A 27 1.81 3.37 12.11
CA ALA A 27 1.88 4.55 11.26
C ALA A 27 0.91 4.45 10.08
N ALA A 28 0.80 3.26 9.46
CA ALA A 28 -0.14 3.05 8.36
C ALA A 28 -1.59 3.27 8.78
N LEU A 29 -2.00 2.79 9.96
CA LEU A 29 -3.33 3.04 10.51
C LEU A 29 -3.59 4.53 10.75
N ALA A 30 -2.61 5.27 11.27
CA ALA A 30 -2.73 6.71 11.46
C ALA A 30 -2.90 7.47 10.12
N CYS A 31 -2.12 7.12 9.10
CA CYS A 31 -2.25 7.68 7.75
C CYS A 31 -3.61 7.36 7.13
N ILE A 32 -4.10 6.12 7.29
CA ILE A 32 -5.41 5.71 6.79
C ILE A 32 -6.54 6.45 7.50
N ALA A 33 -6.45 6.64 8.82
CA ALA A 33 -7.41 7.44 9.57
C ALA A 33 -7.44 8.89 9.07
N PHE A 34 -6.28 9.48 8.78
CA PHE A 34 -6.19 10.80 8.16
C PHE A 34 -6.83 10.83 6.76
N TYR A 35 -6.57 9.82 5.94
CA TYR A 35 -7.17 9.67 4.62
C TYR A 35 -8.70 9.68 4.70
N TYR A 36 -9.29 8.85 5.57
CA TYR A 36 -10.75 8.77 5.73
C TYR A 36 -11.38 10.08 6.20
N LYS A 37 -10.64 10.86 7.00
CA LYS A 37 -11.15 12.14 7.50
C LYS A 37 -11.10 13.26 6.46
N ASN A 38 -10.17 13.22 5.50
CA ASN A 38 -9.84 14.40 4.68
C ASN A 38 -9.79 14.17 3.17
N LEU A 39 -9.54 12.94 2.70
CA LEU A 39 -9.05 12.67 1.34
C LEU A 39 -9.83 11.58 0.60
N THR A 40 -11.00 11.16 1.08
CA THR A 40 -11.82 10.09 0.46
C THR A 40 -12.29 10.39 -0.96
N HIS A 41 -12.23 11.65 -1.40
CA HIS A 41 -12.53 12.05 -2.78
C HIS A 41 -11.44 11.63 -3.79
N ILE A 42 -10.29 11.12 -3.33
CA ILE A 42 -9.20 10.61 -4.17
C ILE A 42 -8.97 9.12 -3.84
N PRO A 43 -8.90 8.22 -4.84
CA PRO A 43 -8.58 6.82 -4.58
C PRO A 43 -7.22 6.63 -3.89
N LEU A 44 -7.15 5.70 -2.93
CA LEU A 44 -5.91 5.33 -2.24
C LEU A 44 -5.42 3.97 -2.74
N HIS A 45 -4.19 3.94 -3.23
CA HIS A 45 -3.54 2.73 -3.74
C HIS A 45 -2.18 2.52 -3.09
N ALA A 46 -1.61 1.35 -3.29
CA ALA A 46 -0.23 1.04 -2.95
C ALA A 46 0.34 0.04 -3.95
N SER A 47 1.66 -0.07 -4.01
CA SER A 47 2.31 -1.12 -4.79
C SER A 47 3.53 -1.68 -4.08
N THR A 48 3.80 -2.97 -4.28
CA THR A 48 4.98 -3.62 -3.69
C THR A 48 5.52 -4.69 -4.62
N HIS A 49 6.83 -4.91 -4.61
CA HIS A 49 7.42 -6.12 -5.20
C HIS A 49 6.74 -7.37 -4.62
N VAL A 50 6.48 -8.37 -5.47
CA VAL A 50 5.82 -9.64 -5.06
C VAL A 50 6.51 -10.34 -3.89
N ASP A 51 7.84 -10.28 -3.78
CA ASP A 51 8.64 -10.93 -2.72
C ASP A 51 8.81 -10.07 -1.46
N ASN A 52 8.30 -8.84 -1.44
CA ASN A 52 8.35 -8.00 -0.25
C ASN A 52 7.26 -8.38 0.76
N HIS A 53 7.41 -9.55 1.37
CA HIS A 53 6.46 -10.11 2.35
C HIS A 53 6.21 -9.19 3.55
N GLY A 54 7.21 -8.39 3.95
CA GLY A 54 7.07 -7.44 5.06
C GLY A 54 6.04 -6.36 4.75
N SER A 55 6.18 -5.69 3.61
CA SER A 55 5.23 -4.66 3.17
C SER A 55 3.86 -5.25 2.86
N ARG A 56 3.80 -6.41 2.21
CA ARG A 56 2.54 -7.11 1.91
C ARG A 56 1.71 -7.38 3.16
N LYS A 57 2.34 -7.95 4.21
CA LYS A 57 1.68 -8.21 5.50
C LYS A 57 1.12 -6.94 6.15
N VAL A 58 1.83 -5.82 6.05
CA VAL A 58 1.35 -4.56 6.63
C VAL A 58 0.16 -4.02 5.83
N LEU A 59 0.25 -4.00 4.49
CA LEU A 59 -0.84 -3.54 3.61
C LEU A 59 -2.12 -4.37 3.83
N GLU A 60 -1.99 -5.70 3.85
CA GLU A 60 -3.10 -6.62 4.10
C GLU A 60 -3.71 -6.40 5.50
N LYS A 61 -2.86 -6.27 6.55
CA LYS A 61 -3.33 -5.99 7.92
C LYS A 61 -4.12 -4.71 8.04
N VAL A 62 -3.73 -3.68 7.30
CA VAL A 62 -4.43 -2.41 7.37
C VAL A 62 -5.63 -2.34 6.43
N GLY A 63 -5.89 -3.35 5.59
CA GLY A 63 -7.11 -3.49 4.80
C GLY A 63 -6.98 -3.20 3.30
N PHE A 64 -5.76 -3.18 2.74
CA PHE A 64 -5.59 -3.20 1.30
C PHE A 64 -5.76 -4.61 0.74
N LYS A 65 -6.25 -4.71 -0.49
CA LYS A 65 -6.42 -5.97 -1.22
C LYS A 65 -5.64 -5.90 -2.53
N ILE A 66 -5.00 -7.01 -2.91
CA ILE A 66 -4.38 -7.14 -4.24
C ILE A 66 -5.51 -7.18 -5.26
N THR A 67 -5.48 -6.29 -6.25
CA THR A 67 -6.47 -6.28 -7.35
C THR A 67 -5.83 -6.50 -8.71
N ASP A 68 -4.53 -6.32 -8.83
CA ASP A 68 -3.83 -6.40 -10.11
C ASP A 68 -2.34 -6.71 -9.90
N THR A 69 -1.67 -7.14 -10.97
CA THR A 69 -0.23 -7.39 -11.02
C THR A 69 0.35 -6.71 -12.24
N PHE A 70 1.52 -6.08 -12.09
CA PHE A 70 2.19 -5.45 -13.22
C PHE A 70 3.69 -5.65 -13.14
N LYS A 71 4.33 -5.63 -14.31
CA LYS A 71 5.79 -5.71 -14.42
C LYS A 71 6.38 -4.30 -14.47
N PHE A 72 7.28 -3.99 -13.54
CA PHE A 72 8.05 -2.76 -13.55
C PHE A 72 9.27 -2.92 -14.46
N THR A 73 9.04 -2.69 -15.76
CA THR A 73 9.94 -3.02 -16.88
C THR A 73 11.37 -2.48 -16.74
N ILE A 74 11.55 -1.29 -16.16
CA ILE A 74 12.89 -0.68 -16.01
C ILE A 74 13.82 -1.57 -15.17
N TRP A 75 13.27 -2.33 -14.23
CA TRP A 75 14.04 -3.15 -13.29
C TRP A 75 13.72 -4.64 -13.36
N ASP A 76 12.89 -5.05 -14.33
CA ASP A 76 12.44 -6.44 -14.50
C ASP A 76 11.78 -7.04 -13.25
N ILE A 77 11.03 -6.22 -12.50
CA ILE A 77 10.42 -6.62 -11.22
C ILE A 77 8.91 -6.82 -11.36
N ASP A 78 8.41 -7.94 -10.82
CA ASP A 78 6.97 -8.15 -10.66
C ASP A 78 6.45 -7.45 -9.39
N CYS A 79 5.36 -6.70 -9.56
CA CYS A 79 4.72 -5.93 -8.50
C CYS A 79 3.24 -6.29 -8.35
N TYR A 80 2.77 -6.29 -7.12
CA TYR A 80 1.35 -6.23 -6.80
C TYR A 80 0.86 -4.79 -6.80
N TRP A 81 -0.33 -4.60 -7.34
CA TRP A 81 -1.13 -3.40 -7.16
C TRP A 81 -2.18 -3.65 -6.08
N TYR A 82 -2.25 -2.73 -5.14
CA TYR A 82 -3.16 -2.79 -4.00
C TYR A 82 -4.19 -1.68 -4.09
N GLU A 83 -5.45 -2.05 -3.88
CA GLU A 83 -6.55 -1.11 -3.72
C GLU A 83 -7.11 -1.20 -2.31
N ARG A 84 -7.51 -0.05 -1.81
CA ARG A 84 -8.29 0.03 -0.60
C ARG A 84 -9.76 0.18 -0.99
N ILE A 85 -10.45 -0.95 -1.05
CA ILE A 85 -11.88 -1.00 -1.35
C ILE A 85 -12.63 -0.59 -0.07
N GLU A 86 -13.46 0.45 -0.15
CA GLU A 86 -14.39 0.77 0.94
C GLU A 86 -15.40 -0.37 1.07
N ASP A 87 -15.52 -0.95 2.27
CA ASP A 87 -16.66 -1.81 2.57
C ASP A 87 -17.90 -0.91 2.54
N THR A 88 -18.62 -0.94 1.43
CA THR A 88 -19.92 -0.29 1.28
C THR A 88 -20.85 -0.92 2.32
N LYS A 89 -21.13 -0.18 3.39
CA LYS A 89 -22.21 -0.49 4.32
C LYS A 89 -23.51 0.13 3.84
#